data_AF-A0A7C5NML2-F1
#
_entry.id   AF-A0A7C5NML2-F1
#
_cell.length_a   1.000
_cell.length_b   1.000
_cell.length_c   1.000
_cell.angle_alpha   90.00
_cell.angle_beta   90.00
_cell.angle_gamma   90.00
#
_symmetry.space_group_name_H-M   'P 1'
#
loop_
_entity.id
_entity.type
_entity.pdbx_description
1 polymer ?
#
loop_
_entity_poly.entity_id
_entity_poly.type
_entity_poly.pdbx_seq_one_letter_code
_entity_poly.pdbx_strand_id
1 'polypeptide(L)' 'GDKLATRFITIDKVSTSYGSNDNKVRPYRYGYGIDDNHHTLTVHPGEKKVYFEFSDYSTSYIFYENN' A
#
# COMPACT_ATOMS: atom_id res chain seq x y z
N GLY A 1 -13.01 -10.13 -14.17
CA GLY A 1 -12.43 -9.35 -13.06
C GLY A 1 -11.33 -8.53 -13.64
N ASP A 2 -11.70 -7.54 -14.45
CA ASP A 2 -10.84 -7.04 -15.54
C ASP A 2 -10.57 -5.54 -15.41
N LYS A 3 -10.97 -4.96 -14.28
CA LYS A 3 -10.76 -3.54 -13.96
C LYS A 3 -9.70 -3.41 -12.88
N LEU A 4 -8.68 -2.61 -13.17
CA LEU A 4 -7.73 -2.14 -12.18
C LEU A 4 -8.47 -1.16 -11.25
N ALA A 5 -8.48 -1.46 -9.95
CA ALA A 5 -9.08 -0.58 -8.95
C ALA A 5 -8.12 0.54 -8.54
N THR A 6 -6.88 0.19 -8.20
CA THR A 6 -5.83 1.11 -7.73
C THR A 6 -4.46 0.50 -8.01
N ARG A 7 -3.44 1.33 -8.25
CA ARG A 7 -2.05 0.88 -8.43
C ARG A 7 -1.08 1.81 -7.71
N PHE A 8 -0.20 1.21 -6.91
CA PHE A 8 0.90 1.91 -6.27
C PHE A 8 2.21 1.64 -7.01
N ILE A 9 2.97 2.69 -7.32
CA ILE A 9 4.29 2.64 -7.96
C ILE A 9 5.35 3.24 -7.04
N THR A 10 6.62 3.01 -7.36
CA THR A 10 7.76 3.55 -6.58
C THR A 10 7.64 3.20 -5.09
N ILE A 11 7.37 1.92 -4.81
CA ILE A 11 7.24 1.40 -3.45
C ILE A 11 8.63 1.31 -2.84
N ASP A 12 8.89 2.03 -1.74
CA ASP A 12 10.21 2.04 -1.11
C ASP A 12 10.54 0.70 -0.46
N LYS A 13 9.69 0.29 0.48
CA LYS A 13 9.85 -0.93 1.27
C LYS A 13 8.49 -1.36 1.81
N VAL A 14 8.25 -2.66 1.73
CA VAL A 14 7.14 -3.32 2.42
C VAL A 14 7.68 -3.89 3.74
N SER A 15 7.02 -3.56 4.84
CA SER A 15 7.41 -4.00 6.19
C SER A 15 6.26 -4.67 6.90
N THR A 16 6.59 -5.55 7.84
CA THR A 16 5.61 -6.17 8.73
C THR A 16 5.49 -5.34 10.00
N SER A 17 4.26 -5.08 10.45
CA SER A 17 4.03 -4.31 11.66
C SER A 17 4.28 -5.15 12.91
N TYR A 18 4.85 -4.53 13.94
CA TYR A 18 5.01 -5.11 15.27
C TYR A 18 4.01 -4.44 16.20
N GLY A 19 3.32 -5.24 17.03
CA GLY A 19 2.41 -4.68 18.02
C GLY A 19 3.16 -3.84 19.06
N SER A 20 2.66 -2.62 19.31
CA SER A 20 3.31 -1.65 20.21
C SER A 20 3.52 -2.14 21.65
N ASN A 21 2.71 -3.09 22.12
CA ASN A 21 2.74 -3.58 23.50
C ASN A 21 3.27 -5.01 23.66
N ASP A 22 3.21 -5.84 22.61
CA ASP A 22 3.54 -7.26 22.71
C ASP A 22 4.74 -7.67 21.85
N ASN A 23 5.29 -6.75 21.04
CA ASN A 23 6.33 -7.01 20.05
C ASN A 23 6.01 -8.20 19.12
N LYS A 24 4.74 -8.61 19.02
CA LYS A 24 4.34 -9.69 18.13
C LYS A 24 4.15 -9.16 16.74
N VAL A 25 4.58 -9.97 15.79
CA VAL A 25 4.38 -9.72 14.36
C VAL A 25 2.88 -9.71 14.08
N ARG A 26 2.40 -8.66 13.44
CA ARG A 26 1.02 -8.57 12.95
C ARG A 26 0.94 -9.21 11.56
N PRO A 27 -0.14 -9.95 11.26
CA PRO A 27 -0.32 -10.66 9.99
C PRO A 27 -0.79 -9.72 8.87
N TYR A 28 -0.14 -8.58 8.74
CA TYR A 28 -0.34 -7.64 7.65
C TYR A 28 0.98 -6.96 7.32
N ARG A 29 1.09 -6.55 6.08
CA ARG A 29 2.22 -5.78 5.59
C ARG A 29 1.76 -4.40 5.19
N TYR A 30 2.60 -3.43 5.46
CA TYR A 30 2.36 -2.07 5.07
C TYR A 30 3.56 -1.51 4.31
N GLY A 31 3.30 -0.50 3.52
CA GLY A 31 4.30 0.19 2.74
C GLY A 31 3.86 1.61 2.41
N TYR A 32 4.78 2.31 1.78
CA TYR A 32 4.51 3.62 1.22
C TYR A 32 4.93 3.62 -0.24
N GLY A 33 4.10 4.22 -1.08
CA GLY A 33 4.33 4.34 -2.51
C GLY A 33 3.59 5.54 -3.07
N ILE A 34 3.63 5.72 -4.38
CA ILE A 34 2.90 6.77 -5.09
C ILE A 34 1.67 6.15 -5.72
N ASP A 35 0.51 6.78 -5.52
CA ASP A 35 -0.75 6.37 -6.15
C ASP A 35 -0.78 6.80 -7.64
N ASP A 36 -0.72 5.83 -8.55
CA ASP A 36 -0.70 6.03 -10.00
C ASP A 36 -2.13 6.26 -10.53
N ASN A 37 -2.71 7.40 -10.16
CA ASN A 37 -4.07 7.80 -10.53
C ASN A 37 -4.29 7.92 -12.04
N HIS A 38 -3.24 8.21 -12.80
CA HIS A 38 -3.28 8.34 -14.25
C HIS A 38 -3.08 7.00 -14.98
N HIS A 39 -2.76 5.94 -14.24
CA HIS A 39 -2.46 4.61 -14.76
C HIS A 39 -1.33 4.59 -15.82
N THR A 40 -0.30 5.42 -15.65
CA THR A 40 0.79 5.59 -16.62
C THR A 40 2.12 4.93 -16.22
N LEU A 41 2.21 4.36 -15.01
CA LEU A 41 3.45 3.82 -14.43
C LEU A 41 4.57 4.87 -14.29
N THR A 42 4.23 6.16 -14.34
CA THR A 42 5.18 7.28 -14.29
C THR A 42 4.75 8.23 -13.18
N VAL A 43 5.73 8.75 -12.43
CA VAL A 43 5.47 9.73 -11.38
C VAL A 43 5.24 11.10 -12.02
N HIS A 44 4.09 11.72 -11.72
CA HIS A 44 3.76 13.07 -12.17
C HIS A 44 4.06 14.12 -11.09
N PRO A 45 4.38 15.37 -11.49
CA PRO A 45 4.54 16.47 -10.54
C PRO A 45 3.27 16.66 -9.70
N GLY A 46 3.42 16.66 -8.37
CA GLY A 46 2.32 16.83 -7.43
C GLY A 46 1.70 15.54 -6.90
N GLU A 47 2.09 14.37 -7.43
CA GLU A 47 1.68 13.10 -6.85
C GLU A 47 2.28 12.91 -5.46
N LYS A 48 1.42 12.50 -4.53
CA LYS A 48 1.79 12.32 -3.12
C LYS A 48 2.12 10.87 -2.83
N LYS A 49 3.00 10.70 -1.85
CA LYS A 49 3.29 9.40 -1.26
C LYS A 49 2.16 9.02 -0.32
N VAL A 50 1.59 7.85 -0.51
CA VAL A 50 0.48 7.30 0.27
C VAL A 50 0.92 6.09 1.07
N TYR A 51 0.29 5.89 2.22
CA TYR A 51 0.36 4.64 2.98
C TYR A 51 -0.61 3.61 2.38
N PHE A 52 -0.18 2.34 2.34
CA PHE A 52 -1.08 1.23 2.08
C PHE A 52 -0.72 0.02 2.96
N GLU A 53 -1.71 -0.81 3.25
CA GLU A 53 -1.55 -2.08 3.95
C GLU A 53 -2.45 -3.17 3.35
N PHE A 54 -1.98 -4.40 3.44
CA PHE A 54 -2.70 -5.58 3.01
C PHE A 54 -2.44 -6.73 3.98
N SER A 55 -3.47 -7.56 4.18
CA SER A 55 -3.37 -8.71 5.08
C SER A 55 -2.51 -9.81 4.47
N ASP A 56 -1.78 -10.54 5.31
CA ASP A 56 -1.17 -11.82 4.92
C ASP A 56 -2.23 -12.95 4.84
N TYR A 57 -3.46 -12.71 5.31
CA TYR A 57 -4.57 -13.66 5.19
C TYR A 57 -5.24 -13.58 3.82
N SER A 58 -5.95 -14.64 3.45
CA SER A 58 -6.50 -14.93 2.12
C SER A 58 -7.54 -13.95 1.56
N THR A 59 -7.89 -12.89 2.27
CA THR A 59 -8.79 -11.85 1.77
C THR A 59 -8.00 -10.72 1.10
N SER A 60 -8.25 -10.51 -0.19
CA SER A 60 -7.61 -9.49 -1.03
C SER A 60 -8.09 -8.05 -0.75
N TYR A 61 -8.16 -7.64 0.52
CA TYR A 61 -8.44 -6.25 0.89
C TYR A 61 -7.13 -5.46 1.03
N ILE A 62 -7.13 -4.24 0.50
CA ILE A 62 -6.06 -3.27 0.66
C ILE A 62 -6.68 -2.03 1.32
N PHE A 63 -6.10 -1.59 2.44
CA PHE A 63 -6.42 -0.29 3.03
C PHE A 63 -5.34 0.69 2.62
N TYR A 64 -5.72 1.91 2.24
CA TYR A 64 -4.77 2.92 1.82
C TYR A 64 -5.29 4.31 2.14
N GLU A 65 -4.36 5.26 2.25
CA GLU A 65 -4.69 6.67 2.43
C GLU A 65 -5.24 7.24 1.11
N ASN A 66 -6.43 7.84 1.18
CA ASN A 66 -7.03 8.54 0.05
C ASN A 66 -6.94 10.06 0.32
N ASN A 67 -6.17 10.76 -0.51
CA ASN A 67 -5.86 12.18 -0.36
C ASN A 67 -6.77 13.08 -1.21
#